data_AF-A0A820ZMX9-F1
#
_entry.id   AF-A0A820ZMX9-F1
#
_cell.length_a   1.000
_cell.length_b   1.000
_cell.length_c   1.000
_cell.angle_alpha   90.00
_cell.angle_beta   90.00
_cell.angle_gamma   90.00
#
_symmetry.space_group_name_H-M   'P 1'
#
loop_
_entity.id
_entity.type
_entity.pdbx_description
1 polymer ?
#
loop_
_entity_poly.entity_id
_entity_poly.type
_entity_poly.pdbx_seq_one_letter_code
_entity_poly.pdbx_strand_id
1 'polypeptide(L)'
;MFWECHVVTSSIDKLLDQPSDSVTLQDFLDENDLIQECLTQNNRLLDYLVQGHIMNELIGYIIKLPTDNNFHNAQVVSELLSGDFQRIQEKLLEKEHLDLLYSFLFSNEIHNQSTVNPILASYFSRIIMTLVIRKPNELINYFKSRETFKDDFFHHLDSTSVTDVLYRLIADCGEQRPEAIKWYEDINLIDGLVQQLLITESTYTQTNIVNLLGEFIRLAFDQHNGIDDDIQQNINAPLSSSTMECLPHNTKENDEGLNLI
;
A
#
# COMPACT_ATOMS: atom_id res chain seq x y z
N MET A 1 5.91 -20.30 46.70
CA MET A 1 5.09 -21.00 45.69
C MET A 1 5.51 -20.47 44.34
N PHE A 2 6.51 -21.11 43.76
CA PHE A 2 7.06 -20.80 42.44
C PHE A 2 5.99 -21.25 41.45
N TRP A 3 5.42 -20.33 40.68
CA TRP A 3 4.58 -20.71 39.55
C TRP A 3 5.51 -21.32 38.52
N GLU A 4 5.50 -22.65 38.41
CA GLU A 4 6.07 -23.34 37.27
C GLU A 4 5.27 -22.89 36.05
N CYS A 5 5.80 -21.90 35.35
CA CYS A 5 5.36 -21.54 34.01
C CYS A 5 5.64 -22.78 33.15
N HIS A 6 4.63 -23.62 32.96
CA HIS A 6 4.67 -24.64 31.94
C HIS A 6 4.78 -23.88 30.62
N VAL A 7 6.00 -23.78 30.09
CA VAL A 7 6.24 -23.37 28.72
C VAL A 7 5.61 -24.46 27.87
N VAL A 8 4.31 -24.31 27.59
CA VAL A 8 3.64 -25.11 26.57
C VAL A 8 4.31 -24.67 25.28
N THR A 9 5.17 -25.53 24.72
CA THR A 9 5.70 -25.30 23.39
C THR A 9 4.51 -25.21 22.44
N SER A 10 4.40 -24.09 21.72
CA SER A 10 3.30 -23.86 20.78
C SER A 10 3.29 -24.99 19.73
N SER A 11 2.13 -25.31 19.17
CA SER A 11 2.05 -26.30 18.08
C SER A 11 2.95 -25.88 16.91
N ILE A 12 2.99 -24.58 16.64
CA ILE A 12 3.88 -23.93 15.68
C ILE A 12 5.36 -24.20 15.98
N ASP A 13 5.82 -24.05 17.22
CA ASP A 13 7.23 -24.32 17.58
C ASP A 13 7.59 -25.79 17.35
N LYS A 14 6.65 -26.71 17.61
CA LYS A 14 6.87 -28.14 17.34
C LYS A 14 6.97 -28.43 15.85
N LEU A 15 6.21 -27.73 15.01
CA LEU A 15 6.35 -27.81 13.55
C LEU A 15 7.72 -27.26 13.13
N LEU A 16 8.14 -26.12 13.68
CA LEU A 16 9.45 -25.50 13.36
C LEU A 16 10.66 -26.31 13.87
N ASP A 17 10.46 -27.23 14.82
CA ASP A 17 11.50 -28.15 15.31
C ASP A 17 11.68 -29.38 14.40
N GLN A 18 10.74 -29.64 13.50
CA GLN A 18 10.85 -30.75 12.54
C GLN A 18 11.82 -30.41 11.40
N PRO A 19 12.37 -31.42 10.71
CA PRO A 19 13.24 -31.20 9.55
C PRO A 19 12.53 -30.36 8.47
N SER A 20 13.27 -29.44 7.84
CA SER A 20 12.74 -28.56 6.79
C SER A 20 12.11 -29.29 5.60
N ASP A 21 12.51 -30.53 5.35
CA ASP A 21 12.04 -31.34 4.22
C ASP A 21 10.69 -32.03 4.50
N SER A 22 10.24 -32.08 5.76
CA SER A 22 8.99 -32.73 6.15
C SER A 22 7.84 -31.76 6.40
N VAL A 23 8.15 -30.50 6.70
CA VAL A 23 7.15 -29.49 7.05
C VAL A 23 6.76 -28.71 5.81
N THR A 24 5.47 -28.58 5.59
CA THR A 24 4.92 -27.80 4.48
C THR A 24 4.27 -26.53 4.99
N LEU A 25 4.13 -25.52 4.12
CA LEU A 25 3.34 -24.34 4.43
C LEU A 25 1.89 -24.70 4.81
N GLN A 26 1.34 -25.76 4.22
CA GLN A 26 -0.01 -26.22 4.54
C GLN A 26 -0.17 -26.56 6.03
N ASP A 27 0.82 -27.25 6.61
CA ASP A 27 0.79 -27.63 8.03
C ASP A 27 0.66 -26.40 8.94
N PHE A 28 1.27 -25.27 8.57
CA PHE A 28 1.13 -24.03 9.31
C PHE A 28 -0.23 -23.35 9.10
N LEU A 29 -0.78 -23.41 7.88
CA LEU A 29 -2.08 -22.82 7.57
C LEU A 29 -3.24 -23.56 8.24
N ASP A 30 -3.06 -24.85 8.55
CA ASP A 30 -4.04 -25.67 9.27
C ASP A 30 -4.05 -25.40 10.79
N GLU A 31 -3.04 -24.71 11.33
CA GLU A 31 -2.95 -24.38 12.75
C GLU A 31 -3.74 -23.11 13.10
N ASN A 32 -4.62 -23.22 14.10
CA ASN A 32 -5.52 -22.14 14.51
C ASN A 32 -4.81 -20.97 15.21
N ASP A 33 -3.61 -21.20 15.74
CA ASP A 33 -2.80 -20.22 16.47
C ASP A 33 -1.84 -19.44 15.56
N LEU A 34 -1.72 -19.77 14.26
CA LEU A 34 -0.79 -19.14 13.32
C LEU A 34 -0.81 -17.60 13.38
N ILE A 35 -1.99 -16.99 13.26
CA ILE A 35 -2.15 -15.53 13.27
C ILE A 35 -1.83 -14.96 14.66
N GLN A 36 -2.19 -15.68 15.73
CA GLN A 36 -1.91 -15.25 17.10
C GLN A 36 -0.40 -15.30 17.40
N GLU A 37 0.31 -16.34 16.95
CA GLU A 37 1.77 -16.46 17.08
C GLU A 37 2.52 -15.37 16.29
N CYS A 38 1.98 -14.94 15.15
CA CYS A 38 2.50 -13.76 14.45
C CYS A 38 2.28 -12.47 15.26
N LEU A 39 1.11 -12.32 15.91
CA LEU A 39 0.79 -11.17 16.75
C LEU A 39 1.66 -11.10 18.00
N THR A 40 2.01 -12.24 18.59
CA THR A 40 2.93 -12.34 19.74
C THR A 40 4.41 -12.19 19.33
N GLN A 41 4.70 -11.90 18.05
CA GLN A 41 6.05 -11.72 17.51
C GLN A 41 6.93 -12.96 17.68
N ASN A 42 6.41 -14.15 17.40
CA ASN A 42 7.21 -15.36 17.35
C ASN A 42 8.27 -15.25 16.23
N ASN A 43 9.51 -14.94 16.62
CA ASN A 43 10.59 -14.68 15.67
C ASN A 43 10.90 -15.87 14.76
N ARG A 44 10.78 -17.10 15.26
CA ARG A 44 11.07 -18.30 14.46
C ARG A 44 10.03 -18.48 13.36
N LEU A 45 8.75 -18.28 13.69
CA LEU A 45 7.67 -18.31 12.72
C LEU A 45 7.83 -17.18 11.69
N LEU A 46 8.10 -15.96 12.13
CA LEU A 46 8.31 -14.82 11.23
C LEU A 46 9.52 -15.05 10.31
N ASP A 47 10.63 -15.59 10.83
CA ASP A 47 11.81 -15.97 10.04
C ASP A 47 11.48 -17.00 8.94
N TYR A 48 10.59 -17.94 9.24
CA TYR A 48 10.10 -18.92 8.28
C TYR A 48 9.20 -18.29 7.21
N LEU A 49 8.21 -17.49 7.63
CA LEU A 49 7.23 -16.90 6.72
C LEU A 49 7.85 -15.90 5.74
N VAL A 50 8.90 -15.16 6.15
CA VAL A 50 9.58 -14.19 5.28
C VAL A 50 10.60 -14.81 4.32
N GLN A 51 10.71 -16.15 4.27
CA GLN A 51 11.52 -16.80 3.24
C GLN A 51 10.89 -16.59 1.87
N GLY A 52 11.70 -16.26 0.86
CA GLY A 52 11.19 -15.86 -0.46
C GLY A 52 10.29 -16.93 -1.13
N HIS A 53 10.62 -18.22 -1.00
CA HIS A 53 9.77 -19.28 -1.55
C HIS A 53 8.43 -19.39 -0.80
N ILE A 54 8.43 -19.28 0.53
CA ILE A 54 7.22 -19.29 1.36
C ILE A 54 6.32 -18.09 1.03
N MET A 55 6.89 -16.89 0.88
CA MET A 55 6.16 -15.71 0.44
C MET A 55 5.51 -15.91 -0.94
N ASN A 56 6.22 -16.54 -1.87
CA ASN A 56 5.66 -16.86 -3.19
C ASN A 56 4.51 -17.87 -3.10
N GLU A 57 4.61 -18.86 -2.23
CA GLU A 57 3.53 -19.83 -1.98
C GLU A 57 2.31 -19.16 -1.32
N LEU A 58 2.52 -18.30 -0.32
CA LEU A 58 1.47 -17.49 0.30
C LEU A 58 0.74 -16.66 -0.77
N ILE A 59 1.46 -15.86 -1.56
CA ILE A 59 0.85 -15.07 -2.64
C ILE A 59 0.14 -16.00 -3.66
N GLY A 60 0.69 -17.19 -3.89
CA GLY A 60 0.07 -18.24 -4.71
C GLY A 60 -1.36 -18.58 -4.31
N TYR A 61 -1.67 -18.63 -3.00
CA TYR A 61 -3.03 -18.88 -2.50
C TYR A 61 -4.01 -17.73 -2.79
N ILE A 62 -3.50 -16.51 -3.02
CA ILE A 62 -4.32 -15.35 -3.35
C ILE A 62 -4.59 -15.26 -4.85
N ILE A 63 -3.61 -15.63 -5.67
CA ILE A 63 -3.68 -15.42 -7.12
C ILE A 63 -4.19 -16.63 -7.92
N LYS A 64 -4.10 -17.84 -7.36
CA LYS A 64 -4.55 -19.08 -8.03
C LYS A 64 -5.90 -19.51 -7.50
N LEU A 65 -6.81 -19.87 -8.41
CA LEU A 65 -8.08 -20.47 -8.02
C LEU A 65 -7.84 -21.84 -7.37
N PRO A 66 -8.39 -22.10 -6.16
CA PRO A 66 -8.27 -23.40 -5.53
C PRO A 66 -9.01 -24.46 -6.35
N THR A 67 -8.43 -25.67 -6.46
CA THR A 67 -8.98 -26.76 -7.27
C THR A 67 -10.28 -27.35 -6.71
N ASP A 68 -10.49 -27.24 -5.41
CA ASP A 68 -11.62 -27.79 -4.66
C ASP A 68 -12.65 -26.72 -4.26
N ASN A 69 -12.51 -25.49 -4.75
CA ASN A 69 -13.27 -24.30 -4.32
C ASN A 69 -13.19 -24.04 -2.81
N ASN A 70 -12.17 -24.55 -2.12
CA ASN A 70 -11.92 -24.24 -0.73
C ASN A 70 -11.04 -23.00 -0.61
N PHE A 71 -11.65 -21.88 -0.22
CA PHE A 71 -10.96 -20.61 -0.05
C PHE A 71 -10.40 -20.41 1.36
N HIS A 72 -10.43 -21.43 2.23
CA HIS A 72 -9.97 -21.32 3.61
C HIS A 72 -8.51 -20.85 3.68
N ASN A 73 -7.60 -21.51 2.95
CA ASN A 73 -6.20 -21.12 2.92
C ASN A 73 -6.04 -19.69 2.38
N ALA A 74 -6.74 -19.33 1.32
CA ALA A 74 -6.70 -17.96 0.76
C ALA A 74 -7.19 -16.92 1.79
N GLN A 75 -8.19 -17.26 2.60
CA GLN A 75 -8.68 -16.43 3.69
C GLN A 75 -7.62 -16.23 4.77
N VAL A 76 -7.05 -17.32 5.29
CA VAL A 76 -6.01 -17.28 6.34
C VAL A 76 -4.78 -16.52 5.84
N VAL A 77 -4.34 -16.79 4.62
CA VAL A 77 -3.21 -16.09 4.01
C VAL A 77 -3.48 -14.62 3.82
N SER A 78 -4.68 -14.23 3.39
CA SER A 78 -4.98 -12.80 3.28
C SER A 78 -5.14 -12.13 4.64
N GLU A 79 -5.48 -12.85 5.71
CA GLU A 79 -5.40 -12.31 7.08
C GLU A 79 -3.94 -12.10 7.50
N LEU A 80 -3.07 -13.06 7.18
CA LEU A 80 -1.65 -12.99 7.45
C LEU A 80 -0.97 -11.83 6.71
N LEU A 81 -1.16 -11.73 5.39
CA LEU A 81 -0.52 -10.72 4.55
C LEU A 81 -1.09 -9.30 4.76
N SER A 82 -2.35 -9.19 5.18
CA SER A 82 -2.96 -7.92 5.60
C SER A 82 -2.73 -7.59 7.07
N GLY A 83 -2.07 -8.48 7.83
CA GLY A 83 -1.84 -8.34 9.25
C GLY A 83 -0.79 -7.29 9.59
N ASP A 84 -0.72 -6.93 10.88
CA ASP A 84 0.24 -5.97 11.41
C ASP A 84 1.59 -6.61 11.75
N PHE A 85 2.24 -7.15 10.73
CA PHE A 85 3.52 -7.84 10.87
C PHE A 85 4.55 -7.12 10.01
N GLN A 86 5.31 -6.19 10.61
CA GLN A 86 6.27 -5.36 9.90
C GLN A 86 7.21 -6.18 9.00
N ARG A 87 7.75 -7.29 9.51
CA ARG A 87 8.68 -8.16 8.75
C ARG A 87 8.04 -8.78 7.51
N ILE A 88 6.78 -9.21 7.61
CA ILE A 88 6.02 -9.77 6.48
C ILE A 88 5.69 -8.67 5.47
N GLN A 89 5.28 -7.48 5.94
CA GLN A 89 4.99 -6.34 5.06
C GLN A 89 6.24 -5.85 4.30
N GLU A 90 7.38 -5.75 4.98
CA GLU A 90 8.66 -5.38 4.37
C GLU A 90 9.06 -6.40 3.31
N LYS A 91 8.92 -7.70 3.61
CA LYS A 91 9.19 -8.76 2.65
C LYS A 91 8.22 -8.68 1.47
N LEU A 92 6.92 -8.50 1.71
CA LEU A 92 5.90 -8.40 0.66
C LEU A 92 6.12 -7.23 -0.30
N LEU A 93 6.71 -6.13 0.17
CA LEU A 93 7.04 -4.95 -0.64
C LEU A 93 8.25 -5.13 -1.55
N GLU A 94 9.00 -6.23 -1.41
CA GLU A 94 10.06 -6.54 -2.36
C GLU A 94 9.49 -6.74 -3.76
N LYS A 95 10.19 -6.23 -4.77
CA LYS A 95 9.71 -6.16 -6.14
C LYS A 95 9.22 -7.51 -6.66
N GLU A 96 9.93 -8.60 -6.39
CA GLU A 96 9.54 -9.95 -6.86
C GLU A 96 8.17 -10.40 -6.32
N HIS A 97 7.87 -10.06 -5.07
CA HIS A 97 6.62 -10.42 -4.41
C HIS A 97 5.47 -9.50 -4.82
N LEU A 98 5.73 -8.19 -4.98
CA LEU A 98 4.76 -7.27 -5.57
C LEU A 98 4.44 -7.61 -7.02
N ASP A 99 5.45 -7.98 -7.82
CA ASP A 99 5.27 -8.43 -9.21
C ASP A 99 4.34 -9.66 -9.25
N LEU A 100 4.57 -10.64 -8.37
CA LEU A 100 3.74 -11.83 -8.26
C LEU A 100 2.32 -11.51 -7.78
N LEU A 101 2.15 -10.67 -6.76
CA LEU A 101 0.82 -10.29 -6.27
C LEU A 101 0.05 -9.49 -7.32
N TYR A 102 0.70 -8.57 -8.02
CA TYR A 102 0.13 -7.80 -9.12
C TYR A 102 -0.31 -8.67 -10.29
N SER A 103 0.34 -9.82 -10.48
CA SER A 103 -0.03 -10.79 -11.51
C SER A 103 -1.48 -11.29 -11.40
N PHE A 104 -2.12 -11.11 -10.23
CA PHE A 104 -3.55 -11.36 -10.03
C PHE A 104 -4.43 -10.70 -11.09
N LEU A 105 -4.11 -9.46 -11.49
CA LEU A 105 -4.87 -8.72 -12.50
C LEU A 105 -4.82 -9.38 -13.89
N PHE A 106 -3.89 -10.31 -14.14
CA PHE A 106 -3.79 -11.06 -15.39
C PHE A 106 -4.19 -12.53 -15.25
N SER A 107 -4.53 -12.97 -14.04
CA SER A 107 -4.84 -14.39 -13.75
C SER A 107 -6.01 -14.94 -14.59
N ASN A 108 -6.90 -14.05 -15.05
CA ASN A 108 -8.05 -14.37 -15.90
C ASN A 108 -7.65 -14.88 -17.30
N GLU A 109 -6.53 -14.40 -17.83
CA GLU A 109 -6.01 -14.82 -19.14
C GLU A 109 -5.65 -16.31 -19.15
N ILE A 110 -5.27 -16.85 -17.99
CA ILE A 110 -4.87 -18.25 -17.80
C ILE A 110 -6.11 -19.17 -17.75
N HIS A 111 -7.25 -18.65 -17.29
CA HIS A 111 -8.47 -19.43 -17.06
C HIS A 111 -9.59 -19.21 -18.08
N ASN A 112 -9.35 -18.39 -19.12
CA ASN A 112 -10.33 -18.04 -20.16
C ASN A 112 -11.65 -17.51 -19.57
N GLN A 113 -11.54 -16.78 -18.45
CA GLN A 113 -12.66 -16.14 -17.76
C GLN A 113 -12.64 -14.65 -18.06
N SER A 114 -13.83 -14.05 -18.24
CA SER A 114 -13.93 -12.62 -18.54
C SER A 114 -13.64 -11.72 -17.34
N THR A 115 -13.71 -12.26 -16.12
CA THR A 115 -13.66 -11.48 -14.87
C THR A 115 -12.86 -12.22 -13.79
N VAL A 116 -12.27 -11.47 -12.85
CA VAL A 116 -11.54 -12.06 -11.71
C VAL A 116 -12.50 -12.78 -10.78
N ASN A 117 -12.04 -13.84 -10.12
CA ASN A 117 -12.84 -14.48 -9.07
C ASN A 117 -13.14 -13.46 -7.95
N PRO A 118 -14.41 -13.24 -7.59
CA PRO A 118 -14.77 -12.17 -6.66
C PRO A 118 -14.25 -12.39 -5.22
N ILE A 119 -14.10 -13.65 -4.80
CA ILE A 119 -13.57 -13.97 -3.46
C ILE A 119 -12.07 -13.64 -3.42
N LEU A 120 -11.30 -14.14 -4.38
CA LEU A 120 -9.87 -13.82 -4.46
C LEU A 120 -9.63 -12.33 -4.70
N ALA A 121 -10.48 -11.66 -5.48
CA ALA A 121 -10.42 -10.23 -5.68
C ALA A 121 -10.60 -9.45 -4.37
N SER A 122 -11.51 -9.91 -3.50
CA SER A 122 -11.68 -9.31 -2.17
C SER A 122 -10.45 -9.49 -1.29
N TYR A 123 -9.78 -10.64 -1.36
CA TYR A 123 -8.55 -10.91 -0.62
C TYR A 123 -7.34 -10.12 -1.15
N PHE A 124 -7.16 -10.08 -2.46
CA PHE A 124 -6.19 -9.22 -3.14
C PHE A 124 -6.40 -7.76 -2.74
N SER A 125 -7.63 -7.27 -2.85
CA SER A 125 -8.00 -5.90 -2.48
C SER A 125 -7.64 -5.60 -1.03
N ARG A 126 -7.96 -6.51 -0.10
CA ARG A 126 -7.64 -6.35 1.32
C ARG A 126 -6.14 -6.18 1.56
N ILE A 127 -5.30 -6.96 0.88
CA ILE A 127 -3.84 -6.88 1.02
C ILE A 127 -3.33 -5.54 0.49
N ILE A 128 -3.72 -5.17 -0.74
CA ILE A 128 -3.27 -3.92 -1.35
C ILE A 128 -3.77 -2.71 -0.55
N MET A 129 -5.02 -2.69 -0.08
CA MET A 129 -5.56 -1.61 0.75
C MET A 129 -4.77 -1.43 2.05
N THR A 130 -4.40 -2.53 2.72
CA THR A 130 -3.52 -2.44 3.89
C THR A 130 -2.19 -1.78 3.52
N LEU A 131 -1.57 -2.16 2.39
CA LEU A 131 -0.32 -1.55 1.94
C LEU A 131 -0.49 -0.08 1.56
N VAL A 132 -1.61 0.33 0.93
CA VAL A 132 -1.91 1.74 0.64
C VAL A 132 -1.94 2.56 1.94
N ILE A 133 -2.57 2.04 2.99
CA ILE A 133 -2.69 2.76 4.26
C ILE A 133 -1.34 2.85 5.00
N ARG A 134 -0.56 1.77 4.98
CA ARG A 134 0.60 1.63 5.88
C ARG A 134 1.93 1.96 5.23
N LYS A 135 2.02 1.75 3.92
CA LYS A 135 3.23 1.87 3.09
C LYS A 135 2.91 2.60 1.77
N PRO A 136 2.21 3.76 1.82
CA PRO A 136 1.74 4.45 0.62
C PRO A 136 2.87 4.81 -0.33
N ASN A 137 4.01 5.25 0.19
CA ASN A 137 5.12 5.75 -0.59
C ASN A 137 5.76 4.65 -1.46
N GLU A 138 6.08 3.51 -0.83
CA GLU A 138 6.67 2.35 -1.49
C GLU A 138 5.71 1.78 -2.54
N LEU A 139 4.43 1.66 -2.19
CA LEU A 139 3.42 1.10 -3.08
C LEU A 139 3.09 2.02 -4.26
N ILE A 140 2.94 3.33 -4.04
CA ILE A 140 2.73 4.31 -5.12
C ILE A 140 3.92 4.32 -6.07
N ASN A 141 5.16 4.30 -5.55
CA ASN A 141 6.35 4.25 -6.38
C ASN A 141 6.40 2.97 -7.23
N TYR A 142 6.00 1.83 -6.66
CA TYR A 142 5.86 0.59 -7.40
C TYR A 142 4.84 0.72 -8.54
N PHE A 143 3.62 1.23 -8.27
CA PHE A 143 2.60 1.40 -9.32
C PHE A 143 3.01 2.42 -10.39
N LYS A 144 3.69 3.51 -10.03
CA LYS A 144 4.28 4.47 -10.98
C LYS A 144 5.27 3.83 -11.94
N SER A 145 5.95 2.76 -11.52
CA SER A 145 6.89 2.03 -12.38
C SER A 145 6.23 1.11 -13.40
N ARG A 146 4.90 0.95 -13.36
CA ARG A 146 4.12 0.12 -14.28
C ARG A 146 3.54 0.94 -15.42
N GLU A 147 4.10 0.78 -16.62
CA GLU A 147 3.62 1.48 -17.81
C GLU A 147 2.17 1.10 -18.17
N THR A 148 1.77 -0.14 -17.91
CA THR A 148 0.44 -0.68 -18.21
C THR A 148 -0.59 -0.44 -17.10
N PHE A 149 -0.22 0.21 -16.00
CA PHE A 149 -1.04 0.33 -14.79
C PHE A 149 -2.51 0.68 -15.08
N LYS A 150 -2.72 1.72 -15.90
CA LYS A 150 -4.06 2.21 -16.24
C LYS A 150 -4.88 1.11 -16.91
N ASP A 151 -4.33 0.52 -17.97
CA ASP A 151 -5.03 -0.47 -18.76
C ASP A 151 -5.30 -1.72 -17.90
N ASP A 152 -4.33 -2.15 -17.11
CA ASP A 152 -4.43 -3.31 -16.22
C ASP A 152 -5.62 -3.18 -15.25
N PHE A 153 -5.80 -2.01 -14.61
CA PHE A 153 -6.97 -1.78 -13.75
C PHE A 153 -8.27 -1.57 -14.53
N PHE A 154 -8.21 -0.97 -15.72
CA PHE A 154 -9.40 -0.70 -16.54
C PHE A 154 -10.09 -1.97 -17.02
N HIS A 155 -9.31 -3.04 -17.25
CA HIS A 155 -9.86 -4.35 -17.59
C HIS A 155 -10.76 -4.94 -16.50
N HIS A 156 -10.70 -4.43 -15.25
CA HIS A 156 -11.45 -4.96 -14.11
C HIS A 156 -12.37 -3.93 -13.45
N LEU A 157 -12.83 -2.90 -14.19
CA LEU A 157 -13.79 -1.91 -13.67
C LEU A 157 -15.16 -2.50 -13.32
N ASP A 158 -15.44 -3.71 -13.78
CA ASP A 158 -16.59 -4.52 -13.38
C ASP A 158 -16.38 -5.28 -12.07
N SER A 159 -15.17 -5.32 -11.52
CA SER A 159 -14.87 -5.86 -10.20
C SER A 159 -14.82 -4.74 -9.17
N THR A 160 -15.79 -4.70 -8.26
CA THR A 160 -15.81 -3.68 -7.18
C THR A 160 -14.57 -3.78 -6.30
N SER A 161 -14.10 -4.98 -5.95
CA SER A 161 -12.89 -5.09 -5.12
C SER A 161 -11.64 -4.51 -5.81
N VAL A 162 -11.47 -4.71 -7.11
CA VAL A 162 -10.33 -4.12 -7.84
C VAL A 162 -10.52 -2.61 -8.01
N THR A 163 -11.75 -2.17 -8.28
CA THR A 163 -12.10 -0.74 -8.35
C THR A 163 -11.84 -0.04 -7.02
N ASP A 164 -12.15 -0.68 -5.89
CA ASP A 164 -11.94 -0.10 -4.56
C ASP A 164 -10.45 0.08 -4.24
N VAL A 165 -9.57 -0.78 -4.78
CA VAL A 165 -8.12 -0.56 -4.71
C VAL A 165 -7.74 0.74 -5.43
N LEU A 166 -8.22 0.93 -6.67
CA LEU A 166 -7.97 2.15 -7.43
C LEU A 166 -8.55 3.38 -6.72
N TYR A 167 -9.74 3.26 -6.15
CA TYR A 167 -10.37 4.29 -5.32
C TYR A 167 -9.46 4.67 -4.15
N ARG A 168 -8.98 3.68 -3.37
CA ARG A 168 -8.10 3.93 -2.21
C ARG A 168 -6.77 4.56 -2.64
N LEU A 169 -6.22 4.18 -3.78
CA LEU A 169 -5.01 4.83 -4.33
C LEU A 169 -5.22 6.30 -4.64
N ILE A 170 -6.39 6.67 -5.18
CA ILE A 170 -6.73 8.07 -5.46
C ILE A 170 -6.97 8.81 -4.14
N ALA A 171 -7.70 8.19 -3.21
CA ALA A 171 -8.08 8.76 -1.93
C ALA A 171 -6.89 9.04 -1.00
N ASP A 172 -5.95 8.10 -0.89
CA ASP A 172 -4.93 8.05 0.16
C ASP A 172 -3.51 8.23 -0.38
N CYS A 173 -3.30 9.30 -1.14
CA CYS A 173 -1.97 9.64 -1.66
C CYS A 173 -0.98 10.15 -0.57
N GLY A 174 -1.42 10.29 0.68
CA GLY A 174 -0.60 10.73 1.81
C GLY A 174 0.15 12.04 1.54
N GLU A 175 1.43 12.09 1.95
CA GLU A 175 2.34 13.21 1.69
C GLU A 175 2.71 13.35 0.21
N GLN A 176 2.59 12.28 -0.60
CA GLN A 176 2.90 12.27 -2.03
C GLN A 176 1.72 12.70 -2.93
N ARG A 177 0.70 13.34 -2.35
CA ARG A 177 -0.49 13.78 -3.09
C ARG A 177 -0.15 14.57 -4.36
N PRO A 178 0.74 15.58 -4.34
CA PRO A 178 1.07 16.33 -5.55
C PRO A 178 1.67 15.46 -6.67
N GLU A 179 2.61 14.58 -6.31
CA GLU A 179 3.29 13.70 -7.27
C GLU A 179 2.37 12.58 -7.78
N ALA A 180 1.43 12.11 -6.95
CA ALA A 180 0.42 11.14 -7.36
C ALA A 180 -0.57 11.75 -8.35
N ILE A 181 -1.05 12.98 -8.10
CA ILE A 181 -1.96 13.69 -9.00
C ILE A 181 -1.32 13.94 -10.36
N LYS A 182 -0.08 14.44 -10.37
CA LYS A 182 0.68 14.60 -11.61
C LYS A 182 0.81 13.27 -12.37
N TRP A 183 1.08 12.18 -11.67
CA TRP A 183 1.15 10.87 -12.30
C TRP A 183 -0.19 10.41 -12.89
N TYR A 184 -1.32 10.65 -12.20
CA TYR A 184 -2.64 10.37 -12.75
C TYR A 184 -2.96 11.17 -14.02
N GLU A 185 -2.48 12.42 -14.10
CA GLU A 185 -2.54 13.24 -15.32
C GLU A 185 -1.64 12.65 -16.42
N ASP A 186 -0.39 12.32 -16.11
CA ASP A 186 0.59 11.79 -17.08
C ASP A 186 0.08 10.49 -17.75
N ILE A 187 -0.60 9.61 -17.01
CA ILE A 187 -1.19 8.39 -17.56
C ILE A 187 -2.57 8.60 -18.20
N ASN A 188 -3.11 9.83 -18.17
CA ASN A 188 -4.46 10.20 -18.62
C ASN A 188 -5.55 9.35 -17.97
N LEU A 189 -5.52 9.22 -16.64
CA LEU A 189 -6.42 8.34 -15.89
C LEU A 189 -7.87 8.84 -15.94
N ILE A 190 -8.10 10.15 -15.76
CA ILE A 190 -9.44 10.76 -15.74
C ILE A 190 -10.12 10.63 -17.11
N ASP A 191 -9.43 11.05 -18.18
CA ASP A 191 -9.97 10.94 -19.55
C ASP A 191 -10.24 9.48 -19.92
N GLY A 192 -9.37 8.58 -19.48
CA GLY A 192 -9.58 7.14 -19.61
C GLY A 192 -10.87 6.67 -18.94
N LEU A 193 -11.13 7.08 -17.69
CA LEU A 193 -12.36 6.74 -16.97
C LEU A 193 -13.61 7.32 -17.67
N VAL A 194 -13.53 8.55 -18.18
CA VAL A 194 -14.63 9.16 -18.95
C VAL A 194 -14.91 8.36 -20.23
N GLN A 195 -13.87 7.92 -20.95
CA GLN A 195 -14.05 7.07 -22.12
C GLN A 195 -14.70 5.73 -21.76
N GLN A 196 -14.24 5.07 -20.70
CA GLN A 196 -14.84 3.83 -20.20
C GLN A 196 -16.31 4.01 -19.82
N LEU A 197 -16.67 5.14 -19.19
CA LEU A 197 -18.05 5.48 -18.84
C LEU A 197 -18.96 5.61 -20.07
N LEU A 198 -18.43 6.16 -21.17
CA LEU A 198 -19.19 6.37 -22.41
C LEU A 198 -19.43 5.08 -23.19
N ILE A 199 -18.53 4.10 -23.10
CA ILE A 199 -18.61 2.86 -23.88
C ILE A 199 -19.28 1.70 -23.12
N THR A 200 -19.29 1.74 -21.78
CA THR A 200 -19.86 0.65 -20.98
C THR A 200 -21.39 0.68 -20.95
N GLU A 201 -22.01 -0.46 -21.18
CA GLU A 201 -23.47 -0.66 -21.10
C GLU A 201 -23.93 -1.11 -19.71
N SER A 202 -22.99 -1.51 -18.84
CA SER A 202 -23.27 -2.04 -17.51
C SER A 202 -23.47 -0.91 -16.50
N THR A 203 -24.69 -0.73 -15.99
CA THR A 203 -24.97 0.24 -14.90
C THR A 203 -24.10 0.01 -13.67
N TYR A 204 -23.70 -1.25 -13.43
CA TYR A 204 -22.80 -1.60 -12.34
C TYR A 204 -21.39 -1.04 -12.55
N THR A 205 -20.81 -1.26 -13.73
CA THR A 205 -19.52 -0.68 -14.11
C THR A 205 -19.58 0.84 -14.17
N GLN A 206 -20.67 1.42 -14.67
CA GLN A 206 -20.90 2.87 -14.62
C GLN A 206 -20.86 3.41 -13.19
N THR A 207 -21.48 2.70 -12.24
CA THR A 207 -21.46 3.09 -10.82
C THR A 207 -20.03 3.09 -10.25
N ASN A 208 -19.26 2.04 -10.53
CA ASN A 208 -17.86 1.95 -10.14
C ASN A 208 -17.03 3.11 -10.71
N ILE A 209 -17.18 3.42 -12.00
CA ILE A 209 -16.47 4.52 -12.67
C ILE A 209 -16.87 5.89 -12.10
N VAL A 210 -18.17 6.11 -11.89
CA VAL A 210 -18.67 7.38 -11.33
C VAL A 210 -18.12 7.61 -9.92
N ASN A 211 -17.98 6.56 -9.10
CA ASN A 211 -17.37 6.67 -7.77
C ASN A 211 -15.90 7.11 -7.87
N LEU A 212 -15.13 6.54 -8.80
CA LEU A 212 -13.74 6.95 -9.06
C LEU A 212 -13.64 8.41 -9.53
N LEU A 213 -14.52 8.83 -10.44
CA LEU A 213 -14.56 10.22 -10.91
C LEU A 213 -14.96 11.19 -9.79
N GLY A 214 -15.93 10.81 -8.95
CA GLY A 214 -16.32 11.57 -7.76
C GLY A 214 -15.14 11.76 -6.79
N GLU A 215 -14.27 10.75 -6.70
CA GLU A 215 -13.07 10.80 -5.89
C GLU A 215 -12.05 11.83 -6.38
N PHE A 216 -11.81 11.88 -7.70
CA PHE A 216 -10.98 12.91 -8.30
C PHE A 216 -11.53 14.31 -8.07
N ILE A 217 -12.85 14.47 -8.18
CA ILE A 217 -13.52 15.75 -7.92
C ILE A 217 -13.29 16.17 -6.45
N ARG A 218 -13.48 15.25 -5.50
CA ARG A 218 -13.20 15.53 -4.08
C ARG A 218 -11.74 15.95 -3.87
N LEU A 219 -10.81 15.21 -4.47
CA LEU A 219 -9.38 15.49 -4.36
C LEU A 219 -9.02 16.88 -4.91
N ALA A 220 -9.62 17.30 -6.03
CA ALA A 220 -9.44 18.63 -6.60
C ALA A 220 -9.98 19.75 -5.69
N PHE A 221 -11.12 19.53 -5.03
CA PHE A 221 -11.67 20.49 -4.06
C PHE A 221 -10.82 20.58 -2.79
N ASP A 222 -10.32 19.45 -2.27
CA ASP A 222 -9.45 19.42 -1.10
C ASP A 222 -8.13 20.19 -1.36
N GLN A 223 -7.59 20.11 -2.58
CA GLN A 223 -6.43 20.92 -2.97
C GLN A 223 -6.74 22.42 -2.97
N HIS A 224 -7.89 22.83 -3.50
CA HIS A 224 -8.27 24.24 -3.53
C HIS A 224 -8.49 24.82 -2.13
N ASN A 225 -9.16 24.07 -1.24
CA ASN A 225 -9.44 24.52 0.12
C ASN A 225 -8.18 24.56 1.00
N GLY A 226 -7.25 23.62 0.82
CA GLY A 226 -5.96 23.65 1.53
C GLY A 226 -5.11 24.88 1.20
N ILE A 227 -5.17 25.35 -0.06
CA ILE A 227 -4.50 26.58 -0.49
C ILE A 227 -5.14 27.81 0.18
N ASP A 228 -6.46 27.86 0.29
CA ASP A 228 -7.16 28.96 0.95
C ASP A 228 -6.87 29.02 2.46
N ASP A 229 -6.74 27.86 3.13
CA ASP A 229 -6.36 27.78 4.54
C ASP A 229 -4.89 28.19 4.78
N ASP A 230 -3.95 27.80 3.92
CA ASP A 230 -2.54 28.21 3.99
C ASP A 230 -2.37 29.73 3.74
N ILE A 231 -3.15 30.30 2.82
CA ILE A 231 -3.19 31.74 2.58
C ILE A 231 -3.75 32.46 3.81
N GLN A 232 -4.84 31.96 4.40
CA GLN A 232 -5.42 32.55 5.61
C GLN A 232 -4.49 32.43 6.83
N GLN A 233 -3.78 31.32 7.01
CA GLN A 233 -2.80 31.17 8.08
C GLN A 233 -1.59 32.09 7.90
N ASN A 234 -1.10 32.27 6.67
CA ASN A 234 0.00 33.21 6.39
C ASN A 234 -0.42 34.68 6.56
N ILE A 235 -1.68 35.03 6.26
CA ILE A 235 -2.22 36.38 6.52
C ILE A 235 -2.41 36.62 8.02
N ASN A 236 -2.76 35.59 8.79
CA ASN A 236 -3.02 35.68 10.23
C ASN A 236 -1.80 35.38 11.11
N ALA A 237 -0.64 35.06 10.52
CA ALA A 237 0.60 34.87 11.26
C ALA A 237 1.00 36.20 11.94
N PRO A 238 1.25 36.22 13.26
CA PRO A 238 1.72 37.44 13.90
C PRO A 238 3.09 37.79 13.32
N LEU A 239 3.26 39.03 12.85
CA LEU A 239 4.56 39.61 12.54
C LEU A 239 5.42 39.54 13.82
N SER A 240 6.15 38.45 14.00
CA SER A 240 7.12 38.32 15.07
C SER A 240 8.26 39.30 14.77
N SER A 241 8.29 40.34 15.60
CA SER A 241 9.40 41.25 15.74
C SER A 241 10.69 40.49 16.07
N SER A 242 11.83 41.13 15.77
CA SER A 242 13.23 40.70 15.98
C SER A 242 13.80 39.94 14.78
N THR A 243 14.69 40.52 13.99
CA THR A 243 16.08 40.72 14.45
C THR A 243 16.67 41.99 13.81
N MET A 244 16.77 43.07 14.59
CA MET A 244 17.75 44.12 14.35
C MET A 244 19.05 43.61 14.99
N GLU A 245 19.89 42.96 14.20
CA GLU A 245 21.17 42.43 14.69
C GLU A 245 22.17 43.58 14.78
N CYS A 246 22.64 43.83 16.01
CA CYS A 246 23.62 44.83 16.37
C CYS A 246 24.95 44.64 15.63
N LEU A 247 25.41 45.68 14.95
CA LEU A 247 26.80 45.82 14.49
C LEU A 247 27.75 45.85 15.70
N PRO A 248 28.83 45.04 15.74
CA PRO A 248 29.88 45.24 16.73
C PRO A 248 30.79 46.39 16.30
N HIS A 249 30.95 47.35 17.21
CA HIS A 249 32.01 48.35 17.20
C HIS A 249 33.38 47.68 17.03
N ASN A 250 34.15 48.11 16.02
CA ASN A 250 35.58 47.88 15.98
C ASN A 250 36.28 49.25 15.97
N THR A 251 36.71 49.67 17.15
CA THR A 251 37.65 50.78 17.35
C THR A 251 39.04 50.31 16.92
N LYS A 252 39.55 50.89 15.84
CA LYS A 252 40.99 51.09 15.66
C LYS A 252 41.24 52.51 15.20
N GLU A 253 41.69 53.32 16.15
CA GLU A 253 42.52 54.50 15.89
C GLU A 253 43.78 54.04 15.13
N ASN A 254 44.09 54.73 14.05
CA ASN A 254 45.40 55.38 13.88
C ASN A 254 45.40 56.24 12.61
N ASP A 255 45.72 57.51 12.86
CA ASP A 255 46.41 58.48 12.01
C ASP A 255 46.87 58.02 10.62
N GLU A 256 46.54 58.81 9.60
CA GLU A 256 47.48 59.77 9.03
C GLU A 256 46.75 60.67 8.02
N GLY A 257 46.99 61.98 8.12
CA GLY A 257 46.27 63.00 7.37
C GLY A 257 46.69 63.16 5.92
N LEU A 258 45.93 63.98 5.20
CA LEU A 258 46.41 65.10 4.36
C LEU A 258 45.24 65.71 3.58
N ASN A 259 44.94 66.96 3.96
CA ASN A 259 44.54 68.10 3.10
C ASN A 259 44.55 67.85 1.58
N LEU A 260 43.51 68.35 0.87
CA LEU A 260 43.62 69.56 0.02
C LEU A 260 42.32 69.87 -0.75
N ILE A 261 41.86 71.11 -0.52
CA ILE A 261 41.04 72.03 -1.34
C ILE A 261 39.54 71.75 -1.45
#